data_AF-W0GV25-F1
#
_entry.id   AF-W0GV25-F1
#
_cell.length_a   1.000
_cell.length_b   1.000
_cell.length_c   1.000
_cell.angle_alpha   90.00
_cell.angle_beta   90.00
_cell.angle_gamma   90.00
#
_symmetry.space_group_name_H-M   'P 1'
#
loop_
_entity.id
_entity.type
_entity.pdbx_description
1 polymer ?
#
loop_
_entity_poly.entity_id
_entity_poly.type
_entity_poly.pdbx_seq_one_letter_code
_entity_poly.pdbx_strand_id
1 'polypeptide(L)' 'MAGNQFQIQELNPFLEWHLHARAASLEVASEEAKRIAKMIGRKTRVLSEDGEVLTEVNP' A
#
# COMPACT_ATOMS: atom_id res chain seq x y z
N MET A 1 12.08 3.58 18.68
CA MET A 1 12.60 3.06 17.41
C MET A 1 11.40 2.81 16.51
N ALA A 2 11.13 3.71 15.57
CA ALA A 2 10.10 3.46 14.56
C ALA A 2 10.71 2.44 13.60
N GLY A 3 10.26 1.19 13.66
CA GLY A 3 10.76 0.15 12.77
C GLY A 3 10.36 0.48 11.34
N ASN A 4 11.31 0.34 10.41
CA ASN A 4 11.15 0.59 8.98
C ASN A 4 9.92 -0.16 8.47
N GLN A 5 8.83 0.57 8.24
CA GLN A 5 7.54 0.00 7.86
C GLN A 5 7.17 0.44 6.45
N PHE A 6 6.82 -0.54 5.62
CA PHE A 6 6.26 -0.33 4.30
C PHE A 6 4.84 0.22 4.45
N GLN A 7 4.49 1.20 3.62
CA GLN A 7 3.18 1.85 3.65
C GLN A 7 2.32 1.33 2.52
N ILE A 8 1.11 0.88 2.83
CA ILE A 8 0.13 0.48 1.83
C ILE A 8 -0.86 1.61 1.69
N GLN A 9 -0.98 2.16 0.49
CA GLN A 9 -1.90 3.25 0.18
C GLN A 9 -2.95 2.81 -0.82
N GLU A 10 -4.18 3.29 -0.67
CA GLU A 10 -5.24 3.15 -1.68
C GLU A 10 -5.41 4.46 -2.45
N LEU A 11 -5.80 4.35 -3.72
CA LEU A 11 -6.25 5.49 -4.51
C LEU A 11 -7.75 5.67 -4.27
N ASN A 12 -8.12 6.76 -3.60
CA ASN A 12 -9.50 7.06 -3.29
C ASN A 12 -10.26 7.58 -4.54
N PRO A 13 -11.61 7.77 -4.47
CA PRO A 13 -12.41 8.30 -5.59
C PRO A 13 -12.07 9.74 -6.01
N PHE A 14 -11.36 10.49 -5.17
CA PHE A 14 -10.89 11.85 -5.45
C PHE A 14 -9.50 11.87 -6.08
N LEU A 15 -8.95 10.70 -6.46
CA LEU A 15 -7.62 10.52 -7.03
C LEU A 15 -6.47 10.89 -6.07
N GLU A 16 -6.71 10.77 -4.77
CA GLU A 16 -5.71 10.98 -3.72
C GLU A 16 -5.27 9.64 -3.10
N TRP A 17 -3.99 9.57 -2.73
CA TRP A 17 -3.42 8.39 -2.10
C TRP A 17 -3.57 8.46 -0.58
N HIS A 18 -4.28 7.50 -0.01
CA HIS A 18 -4.55 7.42 1.43
C HIS A 18 -3.84 6.22 2.05
N LEU A 19 -3.14 6.45 3.16
CA LEU A 19 -2.54 5.38 3.95
C LEU A 19 -3.65 4.46 4.49
N HIS A 20 -3.63 3.20 4.05
CA HIS A 20 -4.57 2.18 4.47
C HIS A 20 -3.97 1.30 5.57
N ALA A 21 -2.72 0.88 5.42
CA ALA A 21 -2.05 0.00 6.38
C ALA A 21 -0.52 0.16 6.34
N ARG A 22 0.17 -0.44 7.32
CA ARG A 22 1.63 -0.55 7.37
C ARG A 22 2.04 -1.99 7.61
N ALA A 23 3.18 -2.40 7.05
CA ALA A 23 3.72 -3.75 7.20
C ALA A 23 5.23 -3.73 7.45
N ALA A 24 5.73 -4.76 8.14
CA ALA A 24 7.14 -4.85 8.52
C ALA A 24 8.06 -5.40 7.42
N SER A 25 7.49 -5.99 6.36
CA SER A 25 8.24 -6.50 5.22
C SER A 25 7.51 -6.20 3.90
N LEU A 26 8.28 -6.10 2.82
CA LEU A 26 7.74 -5.85 1.48
C LEU A 26 6.81 -6.98 1.02
N GLU A 27 7.14 -8.22 1.36
CA GLU A 27 6.31 -9.39 1.02
C GLU A 27 4.92 -9.28 1.64
N VAL A 28 4.84 -9.02 2.95
CA VAL A 28 3.56 -8.84 3.66
C VAL A 28 2.82 -7.61 3.12
N ALA A 29 3.54 -6.51 2.87
CA ALA A 29 2.94 -5.30 2.32
C ALA A 29 2.31 -5.54 0.94
N SER A 30 2.97 -6.32 0.10
CA SER A 30 2.53 -6.61 -1.26
C SER A 30 1.30 -7.52 -1.28
N GLU A 31 1.27 -8.55 -0.44
CA GLU A 31 0.10 -9.43 -0.32
C GLU A 31 -1.10 -8.69 0.27
N GLU A 32 -0.89 -7.85 1.28
CA GLU A 32 -1.96 -7.00 1.83
C GLU A 32 -2.45 -5.97 0.81
N ALA A 33 -1.56 -5.34 0.03
CA ALA A 33 -1.96 -4.41 -1.03
C ALA A 33 -2.86 -5.09 -2.09
N LYS A 34 -2.53 -6.32 -2.51
CA LYS A 34 -3.37 -7.12 -3.43
C LYS A 34 -4.72 -7.46 -2.80
N ARG A 35 -4.72 -7.88 -1.54
CA ARG A 35 -5.94 -8.22 -0.81
C ARG A 35 -6.86 -7.00 -0.68
N ILE A 36 -6.31 -5.85 -0.29
CA ILE A 36 -7.03 -4.59 -0.15
C ILE A 36 -7.58 -4.16 -1.51
N ALA A 37 -6.76 -4.14 -2.57
CA ALA A 37 -7.19 -3.74 -3.91
C ALA A 37 -8.43 -4.51 -4.37
N LYS A 38 -8.39 -5.84 -4.24
CA LYS A 38 -9.51 -6.72 -4.57
C LYS A 38 -10.74 -6.50 -3.69
N MET A 39 -10.55 -6.23 -2.41
CA MET A 39 -11.65 -6.03 -1.45
C MET A 39 -12.38 -4.70 -1.67
N ILE A 40 -11.65 -3.62 -1.95
CA ILE A 40 -12.22 -2.28 -2.13
C ILE A 40 -12.55 -1.95 -3.59
N GLY A 41 -12.05 -2.75 -4.53
CA GLY A 41 -12.21 -2.52 -5.97
C GLY A 41 -11.47 -1.27 -6.47
N ARG A 42 -10.33 -0.91 -5.85
CA ARG A 42 -9.53 0.28 -6.19
C ARG A 42 -8.06 -0.06 -6.27
N LYS A 43 -7.31 0.79 -6.96
CA LYS A 43 -5.86 0.68 -7.07
C LYS A 43 -5.21 0.89 -5.70
N THR A 44 -4.22 0.06 -5.37
CA THR A 44 -3.37 0.23 -4.19
C THR A 44 -1.91 0.32 -4.60
N ARG A 45 -1.06 0.82 -3.71
CA ARG A 45 0.39 0.85 -3.90
C ARG A 45 1.10 0.61 -2.58
N VAL A 46 2.31 0.06 -2.67
CA VAL A 46 3.23 -0.12 -1.56
C VAL A 46 4.36 0.89 -1.70
N LEU A 47 4.65 1.61 -0.63
CA LEU A 47 5.78 2.53 -0.55
C LEU A 47 6.82 2.00 0.44
N SER A 48 8.09 2.30 0.15
CA SER A 48 9.15 2.23 1.14
C SER A 48 8.94 3.26 2.25
N GLU A 49 9.76 3.20 3.29
CA GLU A 49 9.77 4.20 4.35
C GLU A 49 10.07 5.62 3.82
N ASP A 50 10.94 5.70 2.82
CA ASP A 50 11.33 6.97 2.18
C ASP A 50 10.28 7.51 1.20
N GLY A 51 9.15 6.80 1.03
CA GLY A 51 8.07 7.19 0.13
C GLY A 51 8.28 6.81 -1.33
N GLU A 52 9.27 5.95 -1.63
CA GLU A 52 9.45 5.38 -2.97
C GLU A 52 8.35 4.35 -3.25
N VAL A 53 7.72 4.42 -4.43
CA VAL A 53 6.72 3.43 -4.83
C VAL A 53 7.43 2.16 -5.28
N LEU A 54 7.23 1.07 -4.52
CA LEU A 54 7.84 -0.23 -4.79
C LEU A 54 6.94 -1.13 -5.62
N THR A 55 5.62 -1.00 -5.46
CA THR A 55 4.63 -1.83 -6.16
C THR A 55 3.32 -1.09 -6.29
N GLU A 56 2.64 -1.27 -7.43
CA GLU A 56 1.27 -0.85 -7.63
C GLU A 56 0.41 -2.05 -8.02
N VAL A 57 -0.81 -2.11 -7.49
CA VAL A 57 -1.76 -3.18 -7.74
C VAL A 57 -3.08 -2.60 -8.20
N ASN A 58 -3.58 -3.08 -9.33
CA ASN A 58 -4.93 -2.81 -9.79
C ASN A 58 -5.89 -3.90 -9.25
N PRO A 59 -7.16 -3.56 -9.00
CA PRO A 59 -8.16 -4.48 -8.42
C PRO A 59 -8.48 -5.69 -9.30
#